data_AF-M4V8J3-F1
#
_entry.id   AF-M4V8J3-F1
#
_cell.length_a   1.000
_cell.length_b   1.000
_cell.length_c   1.000
_cell.angle_alpha   90.00
_cell.angle_beta   90.00
_cell.angle_gamma   90.00
#
_symmetry.space_group_name_H-M   'P 1'
#
loop_
_entity.id
_entity.type
_entity.pdbx_description
1 polymer ?
#
loop_
_entity_poly.entity_id
_entity_poly.type
_entity_poly.pdbx_seq_one_letter_code
_entity_poly.pdbx_strand_id
1 'polypeptide(L)'
;MRKGFLIICSLLLSSYAFAAEFKCRTLINLQEVSSTTVKTDGAKKIVIDDGTEAISYLSEKSNGGYTVEAYMYNYDMRLYSEGPASSERDLSLSMWSRDVIYEVSCRSLK
;
A
#
# COMPACT_ATOMS: atom_id res chain seq x y z
N MET A 1 26.79 24.56 -46.84
CA MET A 1 26.00 23.40 -46.36
C MET A 1 26.72 22.78 -45.17
N ARG A 2 26.34 23.14 -43.93
CA ARG A 2 26.92 22.56 -42.70
C ARG A 2 25.86 21.67 -42.05
N LYS A 3 26.17 20.37 -41.96
CA LYS A 3 25.37 19.35 -41.29
C LYS A 3 25.46 19.57 -39.78
N GLY A 4 24.42 20.13 -39.18
CA GLY A 4 24.25 20.18 -37.73
C GLY A 4 23.59 18.89 -37.26
N PHE A 5 24.40 17.92 -36.85
CA PHE A 5 23.94 16.68 -36.21
C PHE A 5 23.54 17.05 -34.77
N LEU A 6 22.27 17.33 -34.55
CA LEU A 6 21.72 17.69 -33.25
C LEU A 6 21.63 16.38 -32.44
N ILE A 7 22.62 16.17 -31.58
CA ILE A 7 22.72 15.04 -30.66
C ILE A 7 21.49 15.07 -29.76
N ILE A 8 20.59 14.10 -29.97
CA ILE A 8 19.47 13.78 -29.08
C ILE A 8 20.12 13.29 -27.79
N CYS A 9 20.29 14.21 -26.84
CA CYS A 9 20.69 13.87 -25.48
C CYS A 9 19.48 13.24 -24.80
N SER A 10 19.26 11.96 -25.11
CA SER A 10 18.37 11.05 -24.40
C SER A 10 18.89 10.91 -22.97
N LEU A 11 18.56 11.90 -22.15
CA LEU A 11 18.49 11.79 -20.70
C LEU A 11 17.45 10.68 -20.44
N LEU A 12 17.98 9.47 -20.32
CA LEU A 12 17.42 8.40 -19.53
C LEU A 12 17.16 9.01 -18.15
N LEU A 13 15.97 9.59 -17.98
CA LEU A 13 15.38 9.86 -16.70
C LEU A 13 15.18 8.48 -16.08
N SER A 14 16.23 8.01 -15.41
CA SER A 14 16.21 6.90 -14.50
C SER A 14 15.22 7.27 -13.39
N SER A 15 13.94 7.08 -13.65
CA SER A 15 12.89 7.10 -12.64
C SER A 15 13.14 5.89 -11.76
N TYR A 16 14.05 6.05 -10.79
CA TYR A 16 14.23 5.12 -9.69
C TYR A 16 12.93 5.17 -8.88
N ALA A 17 11.94 4.38 -9.29
CA ALA A 17 10.87 3.97 -8.41
C ALA A 17 11.55 3.14 -7.31
N PHE A 18 11.72 3.73 -6.13
CA PHE A 18 12.26 3.03 -4.98
C PHE A 18 11.19 2.06 -4.51
N ALA A 19 11.41 0.77 -4.75
CA ALA A 19 10.56 -0.27 -4.20
C ALA A 19 10.58 -0.19 -2.67
N ALA A 20 9.44 0.14 -2.05
CA ALA A 20 9.33 0.18 -0.59
C ALA A 20 8.80 -1.16 -0.06
N GLU A 21 9.37 -1.62 1.04
CA GLU A 21 8.94 -2.83 1.74
C GLU A 21 8.12 -2.49 2.98
N PHE A 22 7.03 -3.22 3.21
CA PHE A 22 6.14 -3.03 4.35
C PHE A 22 5.88 -4.37 5.04
N LYS A 23 5.83 -4.35 6.38
CA LYS A 23 5.22 -5.42 7.17
C LYS A 23 3.80 -5.01 7.51
N CYS A 24 2.84 -5.75 6.96
CA CYS A 24 1.42 -5.55 7.17
C CYS A 24 0.84 -6.64 8.07
N ARG A 25 -0.15 -6.27 8.89
CA ARG A 25 -0.87 -7.17 9.80
C ARG A 25 -2.35 -6.87 9.75
N THR A 26 -3.16 -7.92 9.76
CA THR A 26 -4.62 -7.86 9.84
C THR A 26 -5.06 -8.47 11.16
N LEU A 27 -5.89 -7.73 11.90
CA LEU A 27 -6.49 -8.18 13.15
C LEU A 27 -8.00 -8.23 13.00
N ILE A 28 -8.60 -9.30 13.52
CA ILE A 28 -10.05 -9.46 13.69
C ILE A 28 -10.32 -9.71 15.16
N ASN A 29 -11.16 -8.88 15.79
CA ASN A 29 -11.45 -8.93 17.22
C ASN A 29 -10.17 -8.97 18.08
N LEU A 30 -9.21 -8.11 17.70
CA LEU A 30 -7.90 -7.94 18.34
C LEU A 30 -6.97 -9.16 18.24
N GLN A 31 -7.31 -10.17 17.42
CA GLN A 31 -6.46 -11.32 17.14
C GLN A 31 -5.81 -11.18 15.76
N GLU A 32 -4.49 -11.36 15.68
CA GLU A 32 -3.76 -11.36 14.40
C GLU A 32 -4.17 -12.59 13.59
N VAL A 33 -4.81 -12.35 12.44
CA VAL A 33 -5.24 -13.41 11.50
C VAL A 33 -4.32 -13.52 10.29
N SER A 34 -3.56 -12.45 9.99
CA SER A 34 -2.65 -12.39 8.84
C SER A 34 -1.48 -11.45 9.10
N SER A 35 -0.32 -11.76 8.52
CA SER A 35 0.96 -11.09 8.78
C SER A 35 1.87 -11.17 7.57
N THR A 36 1.71 -10.28 6.61
CA THR A 36 2.35 -10.35 5.29
C THR A 36 3.42 -9.28 5.15
N THR A 37 4.55 -9.63 4.53
CA THR A 37 5.54 -8.64 4.07
C THR A 37 5.30 -8.38 2.59
N VAL A 38 5.06 -7.12 2.24
CA VAL A 38 4.75 -6.69 0.87
C VAL A 38 5.83 -5.78 0.33
N LYS A 39 6.23 -6.01 -0.92
CA LYS A 39 7.16 -5.15 -1.66
C LYS A 39 6.39 -4.41 -2.73
N THR A 40 6.40 -3.09 -2.64
CA THR A 40 5.80 -2.21 -3.65
C THR A 40 6.79 -2.03 -4.79
N ASP A 41 6.30 -2.11 -6.03
CA ASP A 41 7.07 -1.86 -7.24
C ASP A 41 6.19 -1.02 -8.18
N GLY A 42 6.10 0.26 -7.84
CA GLY A 42 5.23 1.23 -8.51
C GLY A 42 3.76 1.12 -8.10
N ALA A 43 2.91 1.82 -8.87
CA ALA A 43 1.47 2.05 -8.61
C ALA A 43 0.56 0.79 -8.74
N LYS A 44 1.02 -0.37 -8.30
CA LYS A 44 0.24 -1.61 -8.25
C LYS A 44 -0.46 -1.75 -6.91
N LYS A 45 -1.68 -2.27 -6.97
CA LYS A 45 -2.46 -2.70 -5.82
C LYS A 45 -2.03 -4.11 -5.43
N ILE A 46 -1.53 -4.29 -4.21
CA ILE A 46 -0.98 -5.53 -3.68
C ILE A 46 -1.90 -6.04 -2.59
N VAL A 47 -2.29 -7.31 -2.66
CA VAL A 47 -3.11 -7.95 -1.62
C VAL A 47 -2.28 -8.11 -0.35
N ILE A 48 -2.81 -7.62 0.78
CA ILE A 48 -2.24 -7.84 2.11
C ILE A 48 -2.82 -9.14 2.70
N ASP A 49 -4.14 -9.27 2.61
CA ASP A 49 -4.94 -10.36 3.16
C ASP A 49 -6.21 -10.55 2.33
N ASP A 50 -6.60 -11.80 2.09
CA ASP A 50 -7.85 -12.18 1.41
C ASP A 50 -8.58 -13.20 2.31
N GLY A 51 -9.17 -12.66 3.38
CA GLY A 51 -9.84 -13.43 4.41
C GLY A 51 -11.34 -13.59 4.14
N THR A 52 -12.05 -14.26 5.05
CA THR A 52 -13.49 -14.47 4.93
C THR A 52 -14.32 -13.22 5.21
N GLU A 53 -13.82 -12.31 6.05
CA GLU A 53 -14.53 -11.08 6.44
C GLU A 53 -14.25 -9.91 5.49
N ALA A 54 -13.03 -9.87 4.94
CA ALA A 54 -12.57 -8.76 4.12
C ALA A 54 -11.37 -9.14 3.25
N ILE A 55 -11.21 -8.39 2.15
CA ILE A 55 -9.97 -8.35 1.38
C ILE A 55 -9.32 -6.98 1.55
N SER A 56 -8.01 -6.96 1.83
CA SER A 56 -7.24 -5.76 2.08
C SER A 56 -6.05 -5.62 1.15
N TYR A 57 -5.67 -4.38 0.87
CA TYR A 57 -4.67 -4.06 -0.12
C TYR A 57 -3.79 -2.88 0.31
N LEU A 58 -2.56 -2.88 -0.19
CA LEU A 58 -1.64 -1.75 -0.19
C LEU A 58 -1.44 -1.25 -1.61
N SER A 59 -1.44 0.06 -1.81
CA SER A 59 -1.18 0.69 -3.12
C SER A 59 -0.22 1.86 -2.96
N GLU A 60 0.68 2.04 -3.94
CA GLU A 60 1.49 3.27 -4.07
C GLU A 60 0.76 4.30 -4.94
N LYS A 61 0.77 5.57 -4.53
CA LYS A 61 0.22 6.71 -5.27
C LYS A 61 1.32 7.41 -6.07
N SER A 62 0.93 8.11 -7.14
CA SER A 62 1.87 8.82 -8.02
C SER A 62 2.68 9.92 -7.33
N ASN A 63 2.25 10.39 -6.16
CA ASN A 63 2.97 11.38 -5.35
C ASN A 63 3.92 10.76 -4.31
N GLY A 64 4.16 9.43 -4.36
CA GLY A 64 4.99 8.69 -3.40
C GLY A 64 4.31 8.40 -2.06
N GLY A 65 3.01 8.73 -1.93
CA GLY A 65 2.18 8.30 -0.81
C GLY A 65 1.69 6.86 -0.98
N TYR A 66 1.11 6.30 0.08
CA TYR A 66 0.57 4.95 0.09
C TYR A 66 -0.86 4.96 0.61
N THR A 67 -1.66 4.02 0.11
CA THR A 67 -3.03 3.78 0.55
C THR A 67 -3.15 2.35 1.03
N VAL A 68 -3.64 2.15 2.24
CA VAL A 68 -4.19 0.87 2.69
C VAL A 68 -5.70 0.94 2.54
N GLU A 69 -6.28 -0.09 1.94
CA GLU A 69 -7.73 -0.19 1.77
C GLU A 69 -8.23 -1.58 2.13
N ALA A 70 -9.47 -1.67 2.61
CA ALA A 70 -10.15 -2.93 2.88
C ALA A 70 -11.59 -2.90 2.37
N TYR A 71 -12.04 -3.98 1.78
CA TYR A 71 -13.44 -4.21 1.40
C TYR A 71 -14.04 -5.26 2.32
N MET A 72 -15.02 -4.85 3.13
CA MET A 72 -15.69 -5.69 4.12
C MET A 72 -16.91 -6.36 3.49
N TYR A 73 -16.84 -7.67 3.24
CA TYR A 73 -17.86 -8.41 2.49
C TYR A 73 -19.24 -8.36 3.16
N ASN A 74 -19.28 -8.53 4.48
CA ASN A 74 -20.52 -8.61 5.27
C ASN A 74 -21.21 -7.25 5.48
N TYR A 75 -20.51 -6.15 5.22
CA TYR A 75 -20.99 -4.79 5.50
C TYR A 75 -21.17 -3.94 4.22
N ASP A 76 -20.80 -4.47 3.05
CA ASP A 76 -20.75 -3.73 1.78
C ASP A 76 -20.06 -2.35 1.96
N MET A 77 -18.92 -2.37 2.66
CA MET A 77 -18.21 -1.16 3.07
C MET A 77 -16.77 -1.19 2.58
N ARG A 78 -16.28 -0.02 2.18
CA ARG A 78 -14.87 0.21 1.87
C ARG A 78 -14.23 1.13 2.90
N LEU A 79 -13.13 0.67 3.48
CA LEU A 79 -12.29 1.43 4.39
C LEU A 79 -11.01 1.82 3.64
N TYR A 80 -10.47 3.01 3.92
CA TYR A 80 -9.18 3.40 3.38
C TYR A 80 -8.47 4.37 4.33
N SER A 81 -7.15 4.33 4.26
CA SER A 81 -6.25 5.24 4.96
C SER A 81 -5.08 5.56 4.05
N GLU A 82 -4.61 6.81 4.10
CA GLU A 82 -3.55 7.30 3.23
C GLU A 82 -2.46 8.00 4.03
N GLY A 83 -1.21 7.82 3.62
CA GLY A 83 -0.07 8.47 4.27
C GLY A 83 1.26 8.19 3.58
N PRO A 84 2.34 8.87 3.99
CA PRO A 84 3.68 8.57 3.50
C PRO A 84 4.17 7.22 4.05
N ALA A 85 5.13 6.59 3.36
CA ALA A 85 5.87 5.47 3.95
C ALA A 85 6.69 5.98 5.15
N SER A 86 6.48 5.39 6.32
CA SER A 86 7.24 5.70 7.53
C SER A 86 7.57 4.43 8.31
N SER A 87 8.76 4.41 8.90
CA SER A 87 9.16 3.39 9.87
C SER A 87 8.68 3.72 11.29
N GLU A 88 8.27 4.96 11.54
CA GLU A 88 7.90 5.47 12.86
C GLU A 88 6.39 5.43 13.11
N ARG A 89 5.60 5.41 12.04
CA ARG A 89 4.13 5.39 12.11
C ARG A 89 3.57 4.40 11.12
N ASP A 90 2.56 3.68 11.58
CA ASP A 90 1.86 2.70 10.74
C ASP A 90 0.85 3.43 9.87
N LEU A 91 0.74 3.01 8.62
CA LEU A 91 -0.42 3.28 7.79
C LEU A 91 -1.50 2.28 8.21
N SER A 92 -2.54 2.77 8.88
CA SER A 92 -3.56 1.90 9.46
C SER A 92 -4.99 2.35 9.15
N LEU A 93 -5.88 1.36 9.08
CA LEU A 93 -7.32 1.55 9.05
C LEU A 93 -7.96 0.66 10.12
N SER A 94 -9.11 1.09 10.63
CA SER A 94 -9.89 0.29 11.56
C SER A 94 -11.38 0.53 11.36
N MET A 95 -12.17 -0.50 11.62
CA MET A 95 -13.63 -0.44 11.71
C MET A 95 -14.06 -1.14 12.99
N TRP A 96 -14.90 -0.44 13.75
CA TRP A 96 -15.38 -0.88 15.04
C TRP A 96 -16.89 -0.92 14.98
N SER A 97 -17.44 -2.13 15.06
CA SER A 97 -18.87 -2.38 15.15
C SER A 97 -19.17 -3.15 16.43
N ARG A 98 -20.45 -3.49 16.65
CA ARG A 98 -20.84 -4.35 17.77
C ARG A 98 -20.30 -5.77 17.61
N ASP A 99 -20.23 -6.26 16.36
CA ASP A 99 -20.02 -7.67 16.07
C ASP A 99 -18.58 -7.97 15.61
N VAL A 100 -17.88 -6.96 15.08
CA VAL A 100 -16.49 -7.09 14.63
C VAL A 100 -15.68 -5.83 14.88
N ILE A 101 -14.44 -6.04 15.31
CA ILE A 101 -13.34 -5.07 15.23
C ILE A 101 -12.39 -5.56 14.14
N TYR A 102 -12.24 -4.79 13.07
CA TYR A 102 -11.33 -5.09 11.96
C TYR A 102 -10.24 -4.02 11.92
N GLU A 103 -8.97 -4.43 11.89
CA GLU A 103 -7.84 -3.53 11.80
C GLU A 103 -6.81 -4.03 10.80
N VAL A 104 -6.28 -3.13 9.98
CA VAL A 104 -5.12 -3.39 9.13
C VAL A 104 -4.08 -2.33 9.45
N SER A 105 -2.84 -2.76 9.66
CA SER A 105 -1.70 -1.87 9.89
C SER A 105 -0.52 -2.28 9.02
N CYS A 106 0.12 -1.31 8.37
CA CYS A 106 1.32 -1.52 7.57
C CYS A 106 2.42 -0.58 8.04
N ARG A 107 3.57 -1.15 8.43
CA ARG A 107 4.78 -0.41 8.78
C ARG A 107 5.80 -0.52 7.67
N SER A 108 6.38 0.59 7.22
CA SER A 108 7.51 0.52 6.29
C SER A 108 8.74 -0.03 7.00
N LEU A 109 9.44 -0.95 6.35
CA LEU A 109 10.65 -1.58 6.89
C LEU A 109 11.94 -0.78 6.57
N LYS A 110 11.85 0.22 5.68
CA LYS A 110 12.97 0.92 5.03
C LYS A 110 13.89 0.02 4.21
#